data_AF-A0A098B626-F1
#
_entry.id   AF-A0A098B626-F1
#
_cell.length_a   1.000
_cell.length_b   1.000
_cell.length_c   1.000
_cell.angle_alpha   90.00
_cell.angle_beta   90.00
_cell.angle_gamma   90.00
#
_symmetry.space_group_name_H-M   'P 1'
#
loop_
_entity.id
_entity.type
_entity.pdbx_description
1 polymer ?
#
loop_
_entity_poly.entity_id
_entity_poly.type
_entity_poly.pdbx_seq_one_letter_code
_entity_poly.pdbx_strand_id
1 'polypeptide(L)' 'MMLMLKCSHCNTILKLNIGYTGCDWDTVKGKGSGYGWEVSLHCESCGRLFTIGHIKDYNNFAEMKPELKCLK' A
#
# COMPACT_ATOMS: atom_id res chain seq x y z
N MET A 1 -17.76 5.15 13.72
CA MET A 1 -17.32 6.03 12.63
C MET A 1 -16.05 5.43 12.04
N MET A 2 -15.96 5.18 10.73
CA MET A 2 -14.76 4.60 10.11
C MET A 2 -13.86 5.77 9.70
N LEU A 3 -12.67 5.92 10.31
CA LEU A 3 -11.72 6.94 9.89
C LEU A 3 -11.16 6.55 8.52
N MET A 4 -11.27 7.46 7.55
CA MET A 4 -10.68 7.31 6.22
C MET A 4 -9.53 8.30 6.06
N LEU A 5 -8.40 7.83 5.53
CA LEU A 5 -7.24 8.68 5.25
C LEU A 5 -7.54 9.57 4.03
N LYS A 6 -7.12 10.83 4.12
CA LYS A 6 -7.32 11.85 3.07
C LYS A 6 -5.99 12.34 2.53
N CYS A 7 -5.97 12.70 1.25
CA CYS A 7 -4.83 13.33 0.61
C CYS A 7 -4.56 14.71 1.23
N SER A 8 -3.33 14.95 1.66
CA SER A 8 -2.89 16.22 2.25
C SER A 8 -2.98 17.43 1.30
N HIS A 9 -3.13 17.20 -0.01
CA HIS A 9 -3.12 18.26 -1.02
C HIS A 9 -4.50 18.60 -1.61
N CYS A 10 -5.37 17.61 -1.77
CA CYS A 10 -6.69 17.81 -2.39
C CYS A 10 -7.85 17.28 -1.53
N ASN A 11 -7.56 16.77 -0.33
CA ASN A 11 -8.55 16.29 0.65
C ASN A 11 -9.41 15.10 0.18
N THR A 12 -9.14 14.53 -1.00
CA THR A 12 -9.79 13.32 -1.52
C THR A 12 -9.40 12.10 -0.69
N ILE A 13 -10.32 11.14 -0.55
CA ILE A 13 -10.07 9.86 0.13
C ILE A 13 -8.97 9.10 -0.60
N LEU A 14 -8.01 8.58 0.16
CA LEU A 14 -6.94 7.74 -0.36
C LEU A 14 -7.42 6.29 -0.50
N LYS A 15 -7.02 5.62 -1.58
CA LYS A 15 -7.26 4.19 -1.79
C LYS A 15 -5.96 3.41 -1.62
N LEU A 16 -6.06 2.20 -1.06
CA LEU A 16 -4.93 1.29 -1.01
C LEU A 16 -4.61 0.79 -2.42
N ASN A 17 -3.33 0.80 -2.77
CA ASN A 17 -2.79 0.28 -4.02
C ASN A 17 -1.61 -0.64 -3.72
N ILE A 18 -1.51 -1.75 -4.46
CA ILE A 18 -0.37 -2.66 -4.40
C ILE A 18 0.09 -2.91 -5.83
N GLY A 19 1.37 -2.69 -6.11
CA GLY A 19 1.93 -2.85 -7.45
C GLY A 19 3.37 -3.36 -7.42
N TYR A 20 3.72 -4.21 -8.38
CA TYR A 20 5.10 -4.63 -8.56
C TYR A 20 5.89 -3.48 -9.20
N THR A 21 6.93 -3.00 -8.50
CA THR A 21 7.80 -1.92 -8.97
C THR A 21 9.22 -2.42 -9.29
N GLY A 22 9.64 -3.52 -8.68
CA GLY A 22 11.04 -3.98 -8.69
C GLY A 22 11.99 -3.00 -7.98
N CYS A 23 11.45 -1.97 -7.32
CA CYS A 23 12.21 -0.91 -6.68
C CYS A 23 12.26 -1.17 -5.18
N ASP A 24 13.25 -1.94 -4.74
CA ASP A 24 13.53 -2.20 -3.32
C ASP A 24 14.65 -1.29 -2.74
N TRP A 25 15.06 -0.28 -3.52
CA TRP A 25 16.25 0.52 -3.28
C TRP A 25 16.12 1.37 -2.00
N ASP A 26 14.92 1.85 -1.71
CA ASP A 26 14.61 2.70 -0.56
C ASP A 26 14.15 1.91 0.67
N THR A 27 14.22 0.58 0.64
CA THR A 27 13.93 -0.26 1.80
C THR A 27 15.16 -0.33 2.73
N VAL A 28 14.96 -0.64 4.01
CA VAL A 28 16.07 -0.85 4.97
C VAL A 28 17.07 -1.89 4.48
N LYS A 29 16.62 -2.87 3.69
CA LYS A 29 17.46 -3.93 3.14
C LYS A 29 18.09 -3.56 1.78
N GLY A 30 17.64 -2.47 1.16
CA GLY A 30 18.15 -1.92 -0.09
C GLY A 30 17.89 -2.80 -1.32
N LYS A 31 18.63 -2.49 -2.39
CA LYS A 31 18.53 -3.16 -3.69
C LYS A 31 18.91 -4.64 -3.61
N GLY A 32 18.08 -5.51 -4.18
CA GLY A 32 18.29 -6.97 -4.18
C GLY A 32 17.80 -7.68 -2.91
N SER A 33 17.08 -6.97 -2.03
CA SER A 33 16.45 -7.53 -0.83
C SER A 33 15.23 -8.39 -1.14
N GLY A 34 14.68 -8.24 -2.35
CA GLY A 34 13.50 -8.95 -2.84
C GLY A 34 12.18 -8.27 -2.53
N TYR A 35 12.20 -7.07 -1.94
CA TYR A 35 10.99 -6.28 -1.63
C TYR A 35 10.47 -5.52 -2.86
N GLY A 36 10.20 -6.24 -3.94
CA GLY A 36 9.89 -5.67 -5.26
C GLY A 36 8.45 -5.17 -5.43
N TRP A 37 7.58 -5.36 -4.45
CA TRP A 37 6.19 -4.89 -4.48
C TRP A 37 6.02 -3.69 -3.56
N GLU A 38 5.41 -2.63 -4.05
CA GLU A 38 5.08 -1.43 -3.28
C GLU A 38 3.64 -1.50 -2.75
N VAL A 39 3.46 -1.12 -1.48
CA VAL A 39 2.16 -0.80 -0.90
C VAL A 39 2.06 0.71 -0.74
N SER A 40 1.10 1.32 -1.41
CA SER A 40 0.92 2.77 -1.41
C SER A 40 -0.54 3.18 -1.23
N LEU A 41 -0.73 4.41 -0.75
CA LEU A 41 -2.02 5.08 -0.74
C LEU A 41 -2.09 5.98 -1.98
N HIS A 42 -3.00 5.68 -2.89
CA HIS A 42 -3.20 6.41 -4.13
C HIS A 42 -4.32 7.43 -3.99
N CYS A 43 -4.04 8.68 -4.36
CA CYS A 43 -5.03 9.71 -4.55
C CYS A 43 -5.48 9.78 -6.01
N GLU A 44 -6.65 9.23 -6.32
CA GLU A 44 -7.17 9.21 -7.69
C GLU A 44 -7.50 10.59 -8.27
N SER A 45 -7.66 11.62 -7.41
CA SER A 45 -7.94 12.98 -7.89
C SER A 45 -6.68 13.71 -8.38
N CYS A 46 -5.55 13.56 -7.69
CA CYS A 46 -4.32 14.30 -8.02
C CYS A 46 -3.16 13.40 -8.43
N GLY A 47 -3.37 12.09 -8.55
CA GLY A 47 -2.38 11.09 -8.97
C GLY A 47 -1.23 10.85 -7.99
N ARG A 48 -1.27 11.43 -6.78
CA ARG A 48 -0.19 11.26 -5.80
C ARG A 48 -0.24 9.86 -5.19
N LEU A 49 0.94 9.27 -5.04
CA LEU A 49 1.17 8.03 -4.34
C LEU A 49 1.92 8.32 -3.04
N PHE A 50 1.45 7.74 -1.94
CA PHE A 50 2.12 7.77 -0.65
C PHE A 50 2.52 6.35 -0.28
N THR A 51 3.78 6.00 -0.51
CA THR A 51 4.33 4.67 -0.19
C THR A 51 4.34 4.46 1.31
N ILE A 52 3.73 3.37 1.77
CA ILE A 52 3.62 3.01 3.20
C ILE A 52 4.36 1.72 3.54
N GLY A 53 4.81 0.96 2.55
CA GLY A 53 5.59 -0.25 2.77
C GLY A 53 5.92 -0.99 1.48
N HIS A 54 6.67 -2.08 1.64
CA HIS A 54 7.00 -2.97 0.54
C HIS A 54 6.77 -4.44 0.95
N ILE A 55 6.45 -5.27 -0.04
CA ILE A 55 6.20 -6.70 0.12
C ILE A 55 7.29 -7.49 -0.59
N LYS A 56 7.85 -8.48 0.11
CA LYS A 56 8.86 -9.39 -0.45
C LYS A 56 8.24 -10.46 -1.35
N ASP A 57 7.18 -11.08 -0.87
CA ASP A 57 6.41 -12.07 -1.62
C ASP A 57 4.93 -11.80 -1.39
N TYR A 58 4.24 -11.50 -2.49
CA TYR A 58 2.82 -11.16 -2.53
C TYR A 58 1.96 -12.29 -1.97
N ASN A 59 2.41 -13.54 -2.08
CA ASN A 59 1.68 -14.72 -1.61
C ASN A 59 1.69 -14.87 -0.07
N ASN A 60 2.46 -14.05 0.66
CA ASN A 60 2.36 -14.00 2.12
C ASN A 60 1.03 -13.40 2.60
N PHE A 61 0.32 -12.67 1.74
CA PHE A 61 -1.02 -12.21 2.03
C PHE A 61 -2.00 -13.32 1.66
N ALA A 62 -2.72 -13.82 2.66
CA ALA A 62 -3.78 -14.80 2.43
C ALA A 62 -4.89 -14.19 1.57
N GLU A 63 -5.63 -15.06 0.87
CA GLU A 63 -6.86 -14.65 0.19
C GLU A 63 -7.76 -13.83 1.12
N MET A 64 -8.37 -12.80 0.55
CA MET A 64 -9.35 -12.00 1.26
C MET A 64 -10.51 -12.91 1.63
N LYS A 65 -10.69 -13.15 2.93
CA LYS A 65 -11.84 -13.88 3.47
C LYS A 65 -12.93 -12.87 3.82
N PRO A 66 -13.94 -12.63 2.95
CA PRO A 66 -14.94 -11.59 3.14
C PRO A 66 -15.78 -11.78 4.42
N GLU A 67 -15.80 -12.98 4.98
CA GLU A 67 -16.40 -13.31 6.26
C GLU A 67 -15.62 -12.76 7.47
N LEU A 68 -14.32 -12.51 7.34
CA LEU A 68 -13.49 -11.97 8.41
C LEU A 68 -13.72 -10.46 8.50
N LYS A 69 -14.41 -10.04 9.57
CA LYS A 69 -14.56 -8.63 9.93
C LYS A 69 -13.61 -8.31 11.07
N CYS A 70 -12.99 -7.13 11.03
CA CYS A 70 -12.33 -6.59 12.21
C CYS A 70 -13.36 -6.51 13.34
N LEU A 71 -13.13 -7.29 14.40
CA LEU A 71 -13.88 -7.16 15.64
C LEU A 71 -13.48 -5.82 16.28
N LYS A 72 -14.48 -5.01 16.62
CA LYS A 72 -14.28 -3.71 17.28
C LYS A 72 -14.06 -3.89 18.76
#